data_AF-A0A1X6ZW92-F1
#
_entry.id   AF-A0A1X6ZW92-F1
#
_cell.length_a   1.000
_cell.length_b   1.000
_cell.length_c   1.000
_cell.angle_alpha   90.00
_cell.angle_beta   90.00
_cell.angle_gamma   90.00
#
_symmetry.space_group_name_H-M   'P 1'
#
loop_
_entity.id
_entity.type
_entity.pdbx_description
1 polymer ?
#
loop_
_entity_poly.entity_id
_entity_poly.type
_entity_poly.pdbx_seq_one_letter_code
_entity_poly.pdbx_strand_id
1 'polypeptide(L)' 'MITHTLALDDINKGFKMMHAGESIRSVVVY' A
#
# COMPACT_ATOMS: atom_id res chain seq x y z
N MET A 1 4.98 11.63 -4.15
CA MET A 1 4.68 11.56 -2.70
C MET A 1 4.34 10.11 -2.35
N ILE A 2 4.96 9.55 -1.31
CA ILE A 2 4.64 8.20 -0.79
C ILE A 2 3.69 8.40 0.38
N THR A 3 2.58 7.67 0.41
CA THR A 3 1.51 7.84 1.41
C THR A 3 1.47 6.72 2.43
N HIS A 4 1.97 5.54 2.06
CA HIS A 4 1.93 4.35 2.89
C HIS A 4 3.20 3.51 2.69
N THR A 5 3.69 2.95 3.79
CA THR A 5 4.77 1.95 3.80
C THR A 5 4.19 0.68 4.42
N LEU A 6 4.32 -0.45 3.73
CA LEU A 6 3.77 -1.73 4.16
C LEU A 6 4.87 -2.79 4.22
N ALA A 7 4.77 -3.68 5.20
CA ALA A 7 5.54 -4.92 5.21
C ALA A 7 5.03 -5.87 4.13
N LEU A 8 5.87 -6.82 3.70
CA LEU A 8 5.50 -7.81 2.67
C LEU A 8 4.23 -8.58 3.03
N ASP A 9 4.07 -8.92 4.31
CA ASP A 9 2.91 -9.65 4.82
C ASP A 9 1.59 -8.86 4.66
N ASP A 10 1.67 -7.53 4.57
CA ASP A 10 0.52 -6.62 4.44
C ASP A 10 0.23 -6.20 2.99
N ILE A 11 0.88 -6.82 1.99
CA ILE A 11 0.77 -6.41 0.58
C ILE A 11 -0.68 -6.37 0.07
N ASN A 12 -1.52 -7.31 0.49
CA ASN A 12 -2.92 -7.39 0.10
C ASN A 12 -3.74 -6.21 0.62
N LYS A 13 -3.39 -5.66 1.78
CA LYS A 13 -4.02 -4.45 2.33
C LYS A 13 -3.70 -3.24 1.45
N GLY A 14 -2.47 -3.15 0.95
CA GLY A 14 -2.06 -2.12 -0.02
C GLY A 14 -2.88 -2.19 -1.30
N PHE A 15 -3.08 -3.38 -1.87
CA PHE A 15 -3.92 -3.55 -3.06
C PHE A 15 -5.37 -3.16 -2.82
N LYS A 16 -5.94 -3.49 -1.65
CA LYS A 16 -7.29 -3.08 -1.28
C LYS A 16 -7.44 -1.55 -1.20
N MET A 17 -6.46 -0.86 -0.60
CA MET A 17 -6.44 0.60 -0.51
C MET A 17 -6.29 1.27 -1.89
N MET A 18 -5.48 0.70 -2.78
CA MET A 18 -5.36 1.19 -4.16
C MET A 18 -6.68 1.06 -4.92
N HIS A 19 -7.40 -0.06 -4.76
CA HIS A 19 -8.67 -0.29 -5.44
C HIS A 19 -9.80 0.59 -4.88
N ALA A 20 -9.77 0.90 -3.58
CA ALA A 20 -10.72 1.79 -2.92
C ALA A 20 -10.46 3.28 -3.19
N GLY A 21 -9.31 3.64 -3.79
CA GLY A 21 -8.90 5.03 -3.98
C GLY A 21 -8.38 5.71 -2.71
N GLU A 22 -8.11 4.94 -1.65
CA GLU A 22 -7.61 5.44 -0.36
C GLU A 22 -6.08 5.62 -0.35
N SER A 23 -5.40 5.25 -1.44
CA SER A 23 -3.95 5.38 -1.58
C SER A 23 -3.55 5.91 -2.95
N ILE A 24 -2.61 6.86 -2.96
CA ILE A 24 -2.06 7.46 -4.20
C ILE A 24 -0.80 6.71 -4.63
N ARG A 25 0.07 6.34 -3.67
CA ARG A 25 1.30 5.57 -3.91
C ARG A 25 1.77 4.92 -2.60
N SER A 26 2.01 3.60 -2.65
CA SER A 26 2.52 2.79 -1.52
C SER A 26 3.81 2.09 -1.92
N VAL A 27 4.68 1.79 -0.95
CA VAL A 27 5.92 1.02 -1.18
C VAL A 27 5.98 -0.13 -0.19
N VAL A 28 6.40 -1.30 -0.68
CA VAL A 28 6.56 -2.51 0.12
C VAL A 28 8.04 -2.70 0.41
N VAL A 29 8.37 -2.91 1.68
CA VAL A 29 9.74 -3.12 2.16
C VAL A 29 9.86 -4.53 2.73
N TYR A 30 11.00 -5.18 2.47
CA TYR A 30 11.32 -6.54 2.91
C TYR A 30 11.89 -6.55 4.34
#